data_AF-A0A7I7MQB0-F1
#
_entry.id   AF-A0A7I7MQB0-F1
#
_cell.length_a   1.000
_cell.length_b   1.000
_cell.length_c   1.000
_cell.angle_alpha   90.00
_cell.angle_beta   90.00
_cell.angle_gamma   90.00
#
_symmetry.space_group_name_H-M   'P 1'
#
loop_
_entity.id
_entity.type
_entity.pdbx_description
1 polymer ?
#
loop_
_entity_poly.entity_id
_entity_poly.type
_entity_poly.pdbx_seq_one_letter_code
_entity_poly.pdbx_strand_id
1 'polypeptide(L)' 'MTGLIQQDQWNCPGQNVSEMIGVPVGTLRYWRHSDIGPASFTLGRRVVYRCDEVLRWISQRESVTRFRRGDAA' A
#
# COMPACT_ATOMS: atom_id res chain seq x y z
N MET A 1 7.86 -20.15 -30.38
CA MET A 1 8.52 -20.60 -29.14
C MET A 1 9.66 -19.65 -28.80
N THR A 2 9.38 -18.62 -28.01
CA THR A 2 10.28 -18.07 -26.98
C THR A 2 9.34 -17.34 -26.03
N GLY A 3 9.22 -17.86 -24.81
CA GLY A 3 8.27 -17.36 -23.82
C GLY A 3 8.44 -15.87 -23.61
N LEU A 4 7.33 -15.13 -23.75
CA LEU A 4 7.17 -13.81 -23.17
C LEU A 4 7.28 -13.99 -21.65
N ILE A 5 8.47 -13.71 -21.14
CA ILE A 5 8.76 -13.67 -19.71
C ILE A 5 8.03 -12.43 -19.18
N GLN A 6 6.75 -12.61 -18.82
CA GLN A 6 5.92 -11.63 -18.14
C GLN A 6 6.35 -11.52 -16.65
N GLN A 7 7.66 -11.39 -16.36
CA GLN A 7 8.20 -11.38 -15.00
C GLN A 7 8.81 -10.05 -14.57
N ASP A 8 8.18 -8.93 -14.94
CA ASP A 8 8.49 -7.64 -14.32
C ASP A 8 7.24 -6.85 -13.89
N GLN A 9 6.11 -7.53 -13.74
CA GLN A 9 4.88 -6.94 -13.19
C GLN A 9 4.86 -6.86 -11.65
N TRP A 10 5.97 -7.11 -10.95
CA TRP A 10 5.97 -7.19 -9.48
C TRP A 10 6.61 -5.99 -8.74
N ASN A 11 7.02 -4.94 -9.41
CA ASN A 11 7.40 -3.69 -8.73
C ASN A 11 7.26 -2.60 -9.77
N CYS A 12 6.29 -1.69 -9.65
CA CYS A 12 6.22 -0.54 -10.55
C CYS A 12 7.56 0.22 -10.44
N PRO A 13 8.43 0.21 -11.47
CA PRO A 13 9.70 0.92 -11.39
C PRO A 13 9.41 2.37 -11.70
N GLY A 14 9.01 3.14 -10.69
CA GLY A 14 8.93 4.60 -10.82
C GLY A 14 7.86 5.30 -9.99
N GLN A 15 6.82 4.61 -9.51
CA GLN A 15 5.82 5.25 -8.66
C GLN A 15 6.10 4.95 -7.19
N ASN A 16 6.52 5.99 -6.47
CA ASN A 16 6.68 5.90 -5.04
C ASN A 16 5.29 5.61 -4.44
N VAL A 17 5.18 4.69 -3.47
CA VAL A 17 3.89 4.36 -2.82
C VAL A 17 3.23 5.63 -2.26
N SER A 18 4.04 6.63 -1.92
CA SER A 18 3.57 7.96 -1.55
C SER A 18 2.80 8.68 -2.66
N GLU A 19 3.23 8.58 -3.90
CA GLU A 19 2.58 9.19 -5.06
C GLU A 19 1.30 8.45 -5.41
N MET A 20 1.33 7.11 -5.35
CA MET A 20 0.19 6.26 -5.67
C MET A 20 -1.01 6.49 -4.72
N ILE A 21 -0.75 6.67 -3.43
CA ILE A 21 -1.80 6.92 -2.42
C ILE A 21 -2.02 8.44 -2.21
N GLY A 22 -1.14 9.30 -2.73
CA GLY A 22 -1.14 10.74 -2.43
C GLY A 22 -0.76 11.07 -0.98
N VAL A 23 0.02 10.21 -0.33
CA VAL A 23 0.38 10.31 1.09
C VAL A 23 1.89 10.57 1.22
N PRO A 24 2.34 11.57 2.00
CA PRO A 24 3.76 11.85 2.17
C PRO A 24 4.56 10.65 2.69
N VAL A 25 5.82 10.52 2.26
CA VAL A 25 6.73 9.44 2.73
C VAL A 25 6.91 9.44 4.25
N GLY A 26 6.85 10.61 4.89
CA GLY A 26 6.89 10.73 6.35
C GLY A 26 5.71 10.02 7.03
N THR A 27 4.53 10.11 6.44
CA THR A 27 3.33 9.41 6.92
C THR A 27 3.46 7.89 6.72
N LEU A 28 4.03 7.44 5.61
CA LEU A 28 4.32 6.01 5.41
C LEU A 28 5.33 5.47 6.42
N ARG A 29 6.35 6.26 6.78
CA ARG A 29 7.30 5.91 7.85
C ARG A 29 6.60 5.81 9.20
N TYR A 30 5.73 6.78 9.52
CA TYR A 30 4.93 6.76 10.74
C TYR A 30 4.03 5.53 10.81
N TRP A 31 3.30 5.21 9.73
CA TRP A 31 2.46 4.02 9.63
C TRP A 31 3.21 2.71 9.86
N ARG A 32 4.44 2.63 9.34
CA ARG A 32 5.30 1.47 9.58
C ARG A 32 5.75 1.37 11.04
N HIS A 33 6.12 2.49 11.65
CA HIS A 33 6.53 2.49 13.05
C HIS A 33 5.37 2.18 14.00
N SER A 34 4.17 2.64 13.65
CA SER A 34 2.97 2.46 14.46
C SER A 34 2.25 1.14 14.18
N ASP A 35 2.81 0.24 13.35
CA ASP A 35 2.19 -1.01 12.89
C ASP A 35 0.78 -0.85 12.30
N ILE A 36 0.49 0.35 11.78
CA ILE A 36 -0.82 0.74 11.25
C ILE A 36 -0.61 1.14 9.79
N GLY A 37 -0.70 0.19 8.87
CA GLY A 37 -0.47 0.48 7.46
C GLY A 37 -0.65 -0.71 6.53
N PRO A 38 -0.50 -0.48 5.21
CA PRO A 38 -0.50 -1.54 4.22
C PRO A 38 0.71 -2.47 4.41
N ALA A 39 0.55 -3.74 4.03
CA ALA A 39 1.59 -4.73 4.21
C ALA A 39 2.90 -4.27 3.54
N SER A 40 3.94 -4.13 4.35
CA SER A 40 5.27 -3.74 3.91
C SER A 40 6.23 -4.88 4.18
N PHE A 41 7.20 -5.08 3.29
CA PHE A 41 8.24 -6.08 3.48
C PHE A 41 9.61 -5.50 3.16
N THR A 42 10.61 -6.03 3.86
CA THR A 42 12.00 -5.63 3.67
C THR A 42 12.60 -6.41 2.51
N LEU A 43 12.98 -5.70 1.45
CA LEU A 43 13.74 -6.23 0.33
C LEU A 43 15.20 -5.74 0.46
N GLY A 44 16.01 -6.52 1.16
CA GLY A 44 17.39 -6.19 1.49
C GLY A 44 17.47 -4.95 2.38
N ARG A 45 17.97 -3.82 1.84
CA ARG A 45 18.12 -2.55 2.58
C ARG A 45 16.93 -1.60 2.37
N ARG A 46 15.99 -1.95 1.50
CA ARG A 46 14.82 -1.12 1.17
C ARG A 46 13.58 -1.75 1.74
N VAL A 47 12.63 -0.92 2.14
CA VAL A 47 11.28 -1.40 2.46
C VAL A 47 10.38 -1.04 1.30
N VAL A 48 9.67 -2.04 0.82
CA VAL A 48 8.80 -1.97 -0.33
C VAL A 48 7.40 -2.39 0.08
N TYR A 49 6.42 -1.93 -0.69
CA TYR A 49 5.03 -2.32 -0.53
C TYR A 49 4.60 -3.04 -1.79
N ARG A 50 3.76 -4.07 -1.65
CA ARG A 50 3.08 -4.66 -2.80
C ARG A 50 1.90 -3.77 -3.16
N CYS A 51 1.77 -3.37 -4.43
CA CYS A 51 0.67 -2.52 -4.88
C CYS A 51 -0.70 -3.13 -4.55
N ASP A 52 -0.87 -4.44 -4.76
CA ASP A 52 -2.12 -5.14 -4.44
C ASP A 52 -2.47 -5.08 -2.95
N GLU A 53 -1.48 -5.23 -2.07
CA GLU A 53 -1.70 -5.15 -0.61
C GLU A 53 -2.05 -3.72 -0.18
N VAL A 54 -1.42 -2.72 -0.81
CA VAL A 54 -1.76 -1.31 -0.59
C VAL A 54 -3.21 -1.03 -0.98
N LEU A 55 -3.63 -1.47 -2.17
CA LEU A 55 -5.00 -1.30 -2.64
C LEU A 55 -6.00 -2.01 -1.74
N ARG A 56 -5.72 -3.27 -1.35
CA ARG A 56 -6.56 -4.03 -0.41
C ARG A 56 -6.72 -3.31 0.92
N TRP A 57 -5.65 -2.77 1.47
CA TRP A 57 -5.69 -2.02 2.72
C TRP A 57 -6.54 -0.74 2.61
N ILE A 58 -6.44 -0.02 1.49
CA ILE A 58 -7.28 1.16 1.23
C ILE A 58 -8.76 0.76 1.16
N SER A 59 -9.10 -0.29 0.41
CA SER A 59 -10.48 -0.77 0.31
C SER A 59 -11.04 -1.18 1.67
N GLN A 60 -10.26 -1.88 2.49
CA GLN A 60 -10.66 -2.21 3.87
C GLN A 60 -10.93 -0.96 4.70
N ARG A 61 -10.07 0.07 4.59
CA ARG A 61 -10.24 1.34 5.32
C ARG A 61 -11.44 2.14 4.86
N GLU A 62 -11.75 2.13 3.57
CA GLU A 62 -12.97 2.76 3.05
C GLU A 62 -14.22 2.11 3.66
N SER A 63 -14.28 0.77 3.72
CA SER A 63 -15.39 0.04 4.34
C SER A 63 -15.55 0.37 5.83
N VAL A 64 -14.44 0.46 6.58
CA VAL A 64 -14.45 0.81 8.01
C VAL A 64 -14.86 2.27 8.23
N THR A 65 -14.39 3.19 7.39
CA THR A 65 -14.67 4.64 7.54
C THR A 65 -16.13 4.96 7.20
N ARG A 66 -16.72 4.29 6.19
CA ARG A 66 -18.12 4.46 5.82
C ARG A 66 -19.10 4.06 6.93
N PHE A 67 -18.64 3.34 7.95
CA PHE A 67 -19.48 2.85 9.05
C PHE A 67 -19.57 3.82 10.26
N ARG A 68 -18.95 5.01 10.21
CA ARG A 68 -18.95 5.94 11.37
C ARG A 68 -19.89 7.14 11.25
N ARG A 69 -20.87 7.09 10.34
CA ARG A 69 -21.89 8.14 10.15
C ARG A 69 -23.28 7.51 10.33
N GLY A 70 -23.68 7.25 11.57
CA GLY A 70 -25.00 6.64 11.81
C GLY A 70 -25.44 6.40 13.25
N ASP A 71 -24.60 6.61 14.27
CA ASP A 71 -24.95 6.24 15.65
C ASP A 71 -25.07 7.49 16.54
N ALA A 72 -26.12 8.28 16.29
CA ALA A 72 -26.65 9.23 17.25
C ALA A 72 -28.16 8.95 17.35
N ALA A 73 -28.49 8.02 18.25
CA ALA A 73 -29.83 7.73 18.74
C ALA A 73 -29.97 8.31 20.15
#